data_AF-A0A7X6PPG9-F1
#
_entry.id   AF-A0A7X6PPG9-F1
#
_cell.length_a   1.000
_cell.length_b   1.000
_cell.length_c   1.000
_cell.angle_alpha   90.00
_cell.angle_beta   90.00
_cell.angle_gamma   90.00
#
_symmetry.space_group_name_H-M   'P 1'
#
loop_
_entity.id
_entity.type
_entity.pdbx_description
1 polymer ?
#
loop_
_entity_poly.entity_id
_entity_poly.type
_entity_poly.pdbx_seq_one_letter_code
_entity_poly.pdbx_strand_id
1 'polypeptide(L)'
;MRPLIVCVLGTALLLGGCASGGTDPVVVTVTEVETVTPDVGTQADRAFRDHAPLPESGLIAILREEGFGEEEARQAVADLHVDWVEQAGETVRQDGGDLSLSRVEMEYWLQRGGYTEAESQQAVARAAVDWRDNARRAALETREHEGLTHEAIRERLLQRGFTPEETEGAMSHL
;
A
#
# COMPACT_ATOMS: atom_id res chain seq x y z
N MET A 1 13.89 -13.17 -10.76
CA MET A 1 15.14 -13.92 -11.06
C MET A 1 16.23 -13.38 -10.15
N ARG A 2 16.67 -14.18 -9.17
CA ARG A 2 17.78 -13.83 -8.26
C ARG A 2 19.11 -14.08 -8.97
N PRO A 3 20.12 -13.19 -8.93
CA PRO A 3 21.42 -13.50 -9.49
C PRO A 3 22.16 -14.47 -8.55
N LEU A 4 22.42 -15.68 -9.04
CA LEU A 4 23.33 -16.63 -8.39
C LEU A 4 24.76 -16.20 -8.72
N ILE A 5 25.45 -15.58 -7.76
CA ILE A 5 26.88 -15.39 -7.85
C ILE A 5 27.53 -16.65 -7.27
N VAL A 6 28.07 -17.48 -8.17
CA VAL A 6 28.86 -18.66 -7.82
C VAL A 6 30.28 -18.19 -7.47
N CYS A 7 30.66 -18.29 -6.20
CA CYS A 7 32.05 -18.10 -5.78
C CYS A 7 32.72 -19.46 -5.52
N VAL A 8 33.82 -19.68 -6.23
CA VAL A 8 34.60 -20.92 -6.26
C VAL A 8 35.30 -21.14 -4.91
N LEU A 9 34.98 -22.24 -4.22
CA LEU A 9 35.68 -22.69 -3.02
C LEU A 9 37.01 -23.35 -3.41
N GLY A 10 38.12 -22.66 -3.16
CA GLY A 10 39.47 -23.25 -3.21
C GLY A 10 39.79 -23.96 -1.90
N THR A 11 39.74 -25.29 -1.89
CA THR A 11 40.11 -26.11 -0.74
C THR A 11 41.64 -26.12 -0.56
N ALA A 12 42.15 -25.51 0.51
CA ALA A 12 43.56 -25.59 0.87
C ALA A 12 43.83 -26.89 1.67
N LEU A 13 44.30 -27.93 0.97
CA LEU A 13 44.86 -29.13 1.59
C LEU A 13 46.29 -28.86 2.05
N LEU A 14 46.49 -28.73 3.36
CA LEU A 14 47.82 -28.71 3.97
C LEU A 14 48.30 -30.15 4.18
N LEU A 15 49.18 -30.63 3.31
CA LEU A 15 50.07 -31.75 3.61
C LEU A 15 51.50 -31.23 3.54
N GLY A 16 52.18 -31.27 4.68
CA GLY A 16 53.55 -30.81 4.83
C GLY A 16 54.56 -31.72 4.13
N GLY A 17 55.70 -31.14 3.74
CA GLY A 17 56.91 -31.92 3.45
C GLY A 17 57.80 -31.37 2.34
N CYS A 18 58.66 -30.41 2.71
CA CYS A 18 60.02 -30.14 2.23
C CYS A 18 60.34 -30.18 0.72
N ALA A 19 60.44 -29.01 0.09
CA ALA A 19 61.42 -28.75 -0.96
C ALA A 19 61.78 -27.26 -1.01
N SER A 20 63.09 -26.99 -1.10
CA SER A 20 63.71 -25.68 -1.19
C SER A 20 63.30 -24.92 -2.47
N GLY A 21 62.84 -23.68 -2.33
CA GLY A 21 62.66 -22.76 -3.45
C GLY A 21 61.78 -21.58 -3.08
N GLY A 22 62.36 -20.39 -3.00
CA GLY A 22 61.71 -19.17 -2.54
C GLY A 22 60.44 -18.84 -3.33
N THR A 23 59.32 -18.78 -2.64
CA THR A 23 58.11 -18.05 -3.06
C THR A 23 57.36 -17.73 -1.77
N ASP A 24 57.33 -16.45 -1.39
CA ASP A 24 56.59 -16.00 -0.21
C ASP A 24 55.09 -16.30 -0.42
N PRO A 25 54.40 -16.96 0.54
CA PRO A 25 52.99 -17.25 0.39
C PRO A 25 52.19 -15.94 0.39
N VAL A 26 51.50 -15.66 -0.72
CA VAL A 26 50.52 -14.57 -0.78
C VAL A 26 49.34 -14.96 0.10
N VAL A 27 49.24 -14.33 1.27
CA VAL A 27 48.11 -14.48 2.18
C VAL A 27 46.91 -13.74 1.59
N VAL A 28 46.02 -14.49 0.94
CA VAL A 28 44.73 -13.96 0.48
C VAL A 28 43.78 -14.01 1.67
N THR A 29 43.54 -12.86 2.30
CA THR A 29 42.49 -12.68 3.30
C THR A 29 41.13 -12.70 2.62
N VAL A 30 40.39 -13.81 2.78
CA VAL A 30 38.97 -13.87 2.39
C VAL A 30 38.19 -13.00 3.36
N THR A 31 37.66 -11.89 2.87
CA THR A 31 36.71 -11.08 3.62
C THR A 31 35.33 -11.69 3.39
N GLU A 32 34.72 -12.29 4.40
CA GLU A 32 33.31 -12.67 4.34
C GLU A 32 32.49 -11.39 4.14
N VAL A 33 31.84 -11.27 2.98
CA VAL A 33 30.84 -10.25 2.75
C VAL A 33 29.55 -10.78 3.36
N GLU A 34 29.31 -10.47 4.63
CA GLU A 34 28.05 -10.76 5.28
C GLU A 34 26.96 -9.89 4.63
N THR A 35 26.05 -10.52 3.89
CA THR A 35 24.84 -9.84 3.43
C THR A 35 23.97 -9.56 4.63
N VAL A 36 23.99 -8.30 5.09
CA VAL A 36 23.09 -7.82 6.15
C VAL A 36 21.66 -7.83 5.60
N THR A 37 20.88 -8.86 5.92
CA THR A 37 19.44 -8.84 5.74
C THR A 37 18.84 -7.86 6.76
N PRO A 38 18.03 -6.86 6.34
CA PRO A 38 17.33 -5.99 7.28
C PRO A 38 16.47 -6.80 8.25
N ASP A 39 16.41 -6.39 9.51
CA ASP A 39 15.42 -6.90 10.46
C ASP A 39 14.01 -6.45 10.07
N VAL A 40 12.98 -7.09 10.63
CA VAL A 40 11.57 -6.81 10.30
C VAL A 40 11.18 -5.35 10.51
N GLY A 41 11.75 -4.66 11.51
CA GLY A 41 11.42 -3.27 11.81
C GLY A 41 11.97 -2.36 10.72
N THR A 42 13.24 -2.51 10.38
CA THR A 42 13.86 -1.80 9.25
C THR A 42 13.11 -2.05 7.94
N GLN A 43 12.60 -3.26 7.75
CA GLN A 43 11.84 -3.61 6.56
C GLN A 43 10.42 -3.01 6.58
N ALA A 44 9.75 -2.95 7.73
CA ALA A 44 8.46 -2.28 7.91
C ALA A 44 8.57 -0.78 7.59
N ASP A 45 9.60 -0.11 8.11
CA ASP A 45 9.90 1.30 7.81
C ASP A 45 10.13 1.56 6.31
N ARG A 46 10.81 0.62 5.64
CA ARG A 46 11.04 0.69 4.20
C ARG A 46 9.73 0.51 3.43
N ALA A 47 9.01 -0.58 3.71
CA ALA A 47 7.78 -0.91 3.02
C ALA A 47 6.72 0.19 3.18
N PHE A 48 6.59 0.77 4.38
CA PHE A 48 5.69 1.89 4.61
C PHE A 48 6.05 3.10 3.73
N ARG A 49 7.33 3.51 3.69
CA ARG A 49 7.76 4.64 2.83
C ARG A 49 7.56 4.37 1.34
N ASP A 50 7.75 3.14 0.90
CA ASP A 50 7.71 2.78 -0.51
C ASP A 50 6.27 2.56 -1.03
N HIS A 51 5.33 2.21 -0.15
CA HIS A 51 3.98 1.78 -0.53
C HIS A 51 2.83 2.61 0.05
N ALA A 52 3.08 3.54 0.98
CA ALA A 52 2.03 4.40 1.51
C ALA A 52 1.40 5.30 0.42
N PRO A 53 0.08 5.60 0.51
CA PRO A 53 -0.83 5.21 1.59
C PRO A 53 -1.38 3.79 1.45
N LEU A 54 -1.48 3.06 2.56
CA LEU A 54 -2.03 1.71 2.63
C LEU A 54 -2.58 1.40 4.04
N PRO A 55 -3.52 0.45 4.19
CA PRO A 55 -3.98 0.02 5.51
C PRO A 55 -2.90 -0.80 6.24
N GLU A 56 -3.03 -0.86 7.57
CA GLU A 56 -2.18 -1.68 8.45
C GLU A 56 -2.07 -3.12 7.94
N SER A 57 -3.22 -3.70 7.56
CA SER A 57 -3.31 -5.06 7.02
C SER A 57 -2.51 -5.25 5.73
N GLY A 58 -2.40 -4.21 4.90
CA GLY A 58 -1.59 -4.21 3.68
C GLY A 58 -0.09 -4.23 3.99
N LEU A 59 0.36 -3.44 4.97
CA LEU A 59 1.76 -3.43 5.37
C LEU A 59 2.19 -4.77 5.99
N ILE A 60 1.32 -5.36 6.83
CA ILE A 60 1.53 -6.71 7.37
C ILE A 60 1.63 -7.74 6.23
N ALA A 61 0.77 -7.64 5.22
CA ALA A 61 0.80 -8.55 4.08
C ALA A 61 2.12 -8.46 3.30
N ILE A 62 2.65 -7.25 3.07
CA ILE A 62 3.95 -7.05 2.40
C ILE A 62 5.06 -7.76 3.17
N LEU A 63 5.16 -7.56 4.49
CA LEU A 63 6.19 -8.20 5.30
C LEU A 63 6.09 -9.73 5.26
N ARG A 64 4.87 -10.27 5.26
CA ARG A 64 4.67 -11.72 5.13
C ARG A 64 5.08 -12.26 3.77
N GLU A 65 4.82 -11.52 2.69
CA GLU A 65 5.28 -11.87 1.35
C GLU A 65 6.80 -11.85 1.22
N GLU A 66 7.47 -10.98 1.99
CA GLU A 66 8.93 -10.91 2.10
C GLU A 66 9.54 -12.01 3.00
N GLY A 67 8.69 -12.77 3.71
CA GLY A 67 9.08 -13.97 4.45
C GLY A 67 9.13 -13.81 5.98
N PHE A 68 8.69 -12.69 6.53
CA PHE A 68 8.59 -12.50 7.98
C PHE A 68 7.39 -13.25 8.57
N GLY A 69 7.50 -13.65 9.84
CA GLY A 69 6.42 -14.31 10.56
C GLY A 69 5.23 -13.37 10.78
N GLU A 70 4.01 -13.91 10.87
CA GLU A 70 2.79 -13.12 11.10
C GLU A 70 2.90 -12.22 12.35
N GLU A 71 3.31 -12.81 13.48
CA GLU A 71 3.38 -12.10 14.76
C GLU A 71 4.51 -11.06 14.77
N GLU A 72 5.63 -11.40 14.15
CA GLU A 72 6.78 -10.52 13.98
C GLU A 72 6.42 -9.31 13.10
N ALA A 73 5.70 -9.52 11.98
CA ALA A 73 5.22 -8.46 11.12
C ALA A 73 4.22 -7.54 11.84
N ARG A 74 3.27 -8.11 12.59
CA ARG A 74 2.32 -7.31 13.41
C ARG A 74 3.04 -6.43 14.41
N GLN A 75 4.00 -7.00 15.15
CA GLN A 75 4.75 -6.25 16.14
C GLN A 75 5.54 -5.11 15.48
N ALA A 76 6.24 -5.39 14.39
CA ALA A 76 7.01 -4.39 13.66
C ALA A 76 6.12 -3.24 13.15
N VAL A 77 4.93 -3.54 12.62
CA VAL A 77 3.98 -2.53 12.15
C VAL A 77 3.40 -1.71 13.31
N ALA A 78 3.10 -2.34 14.45
CA ALA A 78 2.62 -1.64 15.64
C ALA A 78 3.67 -0.67 16.20
N ASP A 79 4.95 -1.00 16.09
CA ASP A 79 6.08 -0.18 16.55
C ASP A 79 6.31 1.08 15.69
N LEU A 80 5.73 1.14 14.47
CA LEU A 80 5.81 2.33 13.61
C LEU A 80 4.94 3.50 14.11
N HIS A 81 3.97 3.25 15.00
CA HIS A 81 3.05 4.26 15.55
C HIS A 81 2.35 5.13 14.49
N VAL A 82 1.94 4.52 13.37
CA VAL A 82 1.26 5.20 12.26
C VAL A 82 -0.17 5.59 12.64
N ASP A 83 -0.60 6.80 12.23
CA ASP A 83 -2.03 7.17 12.25
C ASP A 83 -2.72 6.59 11.01
N TRP A 84 -3.39 5.45 11.19
CA TRP A 84 -4.09 4.77 10.11
C TRP A 84 -5.31 5.53 9.58
N VAL A 85 -5.90 6.43 10.39
CA VAL A 85 -6.96 7.33 9.91
C VAL A 85 -6.37 8.36 8.95
N GLU A 86 -5.16 8.87 9.22
CA GLU A 86 -4.44 9.74 8.30
C GLU A 86 -4.09 9.02 6.99
N GLN A 87 -3.63 7.77 7.06
CA GLN A 87 -3.37 6.95 5.87
C GLN A 87 -4.63 6.76 5.01
N ALA A 88 -5.75 6.39 5.62
CA ALA A 88 -7.04 6.31 4.94
C ALA A 88 -7.43 7.66 4.32
N GLY A 89 -7.19 8.77 5.03
CA GLY A 89 -7.46 10.12 4.52
C GLY A 89 -6.60 10.51 3.31
N GLU A 90 -5.34 10.07 3.25
CA GLU A 90 -4.48 10.22 2.07
C GLU A 90 -5.00 9.38 0.90
N THR A 91 -5.43 8.13 1.13
CA THR A 91 -6.10 7.32 0.10
C THR A 91 -7.34 8.03 -0.46
N VAL A 92 -8.20 8.59 0.40
CA VAL A 92 -9.36 9.37 -0.05
C VAL A 92 -8.94 10.61 -0.85
N ARG A 93 -7.82 11.26 -0.51
CA ARG A 93 -7.35 12.44 -1.24
C ARG A 93 -6.83 12.08 -2.62
N GLN A 94 -6.15 10.95 -2.75
CA GLN A 94 -5.59 10.47 -4.03
C GLN A 94 -6.69 9.94 -4.96
N ASP A 95 -7.66 9.18 -4.43
CA ASP A 95 -8.66 8.49 -5.25
C ASP A 95 -10.03 9.19 -5.27
N GLY A 96 -10.38 9.90 -4.20
CA GLY A 96 -11.76 10.26 -3.92
C GLY A 96 -12.35 11.36 -4.77
N GLY A 97 -11.51 12.23 -5.36
CA GLY A 97 -11.96 13.17 -6.37
C GLY A 97 -12.24 12.49 -7.72
N ASP A 98 -11.58 11.37 -8.02
CA ASP A 98 -11.55 10.79 -9.38
C ASP A 98 -12.57 9.68 -9.61
N LEU A 99 -13.04 9.01 -8.56
CA LEU A 99 -13.94 7.87 -8.68
C LEU A 99 -15.44 8.23 -8.70
N SER A 100 -15.79 9.53 -8.65
CA SER A 100 -17.20 9.99 -8.64
C SER A 100 -18.06 9.27 -7.59
N LEU A 101 -17.48 8.94 -6.44
CA LEU A 101 -18.14 8.16 -5.37
C LEU A 101 -18.87 9.07 -4.38
N SER A 102 -19.96 8.55 -3.81
CA SER A 102 -20.55 9.12 -2.61
C SER A 102 -19.65 8.89 -1.38
N ARG A 103 -19.97 9.53 -0.25
CA ARG A 103 -19.28 9.24 1.03
C ARG A 103 -19.42 7.78 1.44
N VAL A 104 -20.64 7.23 1.32
CA VAL A 104 -20.92 5.84 1.66
C VAL A 104 -20.14 4.87 0.77
N GLU A 105 -20.07 5.17 -0.53
CA GLU A 105 -19.28 4.37 -1.46
C GLU A 105 -17.78 4.48 -1.21
N MET A 106 -17.28 5.66 -0.82
CA MET A 106 -15.87 5.83 -0.45
C MET A 106 -15.52 5.08 0.84
N GLU A 107 -16.38 5.13 1.86
CA GLU A 107 -16.20 4.33 3.08
C GLU A 107 -16.15 2.83 2.75
N TYR A 108 -17.04 2.37 1.88
CA TYR A 108 -17.02 0.99 1.40
C TYR A 108 -15.74 0.66 0.61
N TRP A 109 -15.26 1.58 -0.23
CA TRP A 109 -14.03 1.43 -0.99
C TRP A 109 -12.81 1.25 -0.08
N LEU A 110 -12.68 2.07 0.97
CA LEU A 110 -11.61 1.95 1.95
C LEU A 110 -11.67 0.61 2.70
N GLN A 111 -12.85 0.18 3.13
CA GLN A 111 -13.03 -1.11 3.81
C GLN A 111 -12.66 -2.29 2.90
N ARG A 112 -13.01 -2.22 1.62
CA ARG A 112 -12.59 -3.18 0.60
C ARG A 112 -11.08 -3.19 0.39
N GLY A 113 -10.43 -2.05 0.58
CA GLY A 113 -8.97 -1.89 0.57
C GLY A 113 -8.28 -2.47 1.80
N GLY A 114 -9.01 -2.69 2.90
CA GLY A 114 -8.48 -3.31 4.13
C GLY A 114 -8.38 -2.36 5.33
N TYR A 115 -8.90 -1.13 5.22
CA TYR A 115 -9.09 -0.24 6.37
C TYR A 115 -10.26 -0.73 7.24
N THR A 116 -10.22 -0.42 8.53
CA THR A 116 -11.34 -0.69 9.42
C THR A 116 -12.53 0.24 9.12
N GLU A 117 -13.72 -0.15 9.58
CA GLU A 117 -14.91 0.71 9.48
C GLU A 117 -14.69 2.07 10.14
N ALA A 118 -14.09 2.09 11.34
CA ALA A 118 -13.85 3.31 12.10
C ALA A 118 -12.82 4.25 11.44
N GLU A 119 -11.76 3.71 10.84
CA GLU A 119 -10.80 4.49 10.05
C GLU A 119 -11.47 5.07 8.81
N SER A 120 -12.25 4.27 8.10
CA SER A 120 -12.93 4.66 6.87
C SER A 120 -13.90 5.81 7.11
N GLN A 121 -14.77 5.69 8.12
CA GLN A 121 -15.72 6.74 8.49
C GLN A 121 -15.00 8.04 8.91
N GLN A 122 -13.97 7.93 9.75
CA GLN A 122 -13.24 9.11 10.21
C GLN A 122 -12.46 9.79 9.08
N ALA A 123 -11.83 9.02 8.19
CA ALA A 123 -11.11 9.55 7.04
C ALA A 123 -12.05 10.30 6.09
N VAL A 124 -13.17 9.68 5.70
CA VAL A 124 -14.16 10.30 4.81
C VAL A 124 -14.79 11.54 5.44
N ALA A 125 -15.06 11.52 6.75
CA ALA A 125 -15.61 12.67 7.46
C ALA A 125 -14.63 13.87 7.52
N ARG A 126 -13.31 13.61 7.57
CA ARG A 126 -12.26 14.64 7.61
C ARG A 126 -11.76 15.06 6.23
N ALA A 127 -12.09 14.30 5.20
CA ALA A 127 -11.57 14.52 3.86
C ALA A 127 -12.05 15.84 3.26
N ALA A 128 -11.11 16.60 2.71
CA ALA A 128 -11.38 17.82 1.96
C ALA A 128 -11.74 17.51 0.49
N VAL A 129 -12.74 16.65 0.29
CA VAL A 129 -13.29 16.28 -1.03
C VAL A 129 -14.55 17.09 -1.31
N ASP A 130 -14.69 17.59 -2.53
CA ASP A 130 -15.94 18.23 -2.97
C ASP A 130 -16.96 17.16 -3.37
N TRP A 131 -17.73 16.71 -2.38
CA TRP A 131 -18.75 15.68 -2.60
C TRP A 131 -19.90 16.12 -3.52
N ARG A 132 -20.13 17.44 -3.67
CA ARG A 132 -21.09 17.97 -4.65
C ARG A 132 -20.54 17.85 -6.07
N ASP A 133 -19.23 18.03 -6.25
CA ASP A 133 -18.54 17.76 -7.51
C ASP A 133 -18.66 16.29 -7.91
N ASN A 134 -18.41 15.37 -6.96
CA ASN A 134 -18.58 13.94 -7.17
C ASN A 134 -20.02 13.58 -7.60
N ALA A 135 -21.04 14.15 -6.94
CA ALA A 135 -22.43 13.93 -7.31
C ALA A 135 -22.73 14.41 -8.75
N ARG A 136 -22.21 15.58 -9.15
CA ARG A 136 -22.36 16.11 -10.51
C ARG A 136 -21.72 15.19 -11.54
N ARG A 137 -20.49 14.73 -11.28
CA ARG A 137 -19.77 13.80 -12.16
C ARG A 137 -20.50 12.46 -12.28
N ALA A 138 -20.92 11.87 -11.16
CA ALA A 138 -21.68 10.62 -11.14
C ALA A 138 -22.98 10.70 -11.95
N ALA A 139 -23.67 11.84 -11.87
CA ALA A 139 -24.90 12.08 -12.60
C ALA A 139 -24.65 12.19 -14.12
N LEU A 140 -23.59 12.89 -14.54
CA LEU A 140 -23.16 12.96 -15.95
C LEU A 140 -22.76 11.57 -16.48
N GLU A 141 -21.96 10.82 -15.74
CA GLU A 141 -21.55 9.46 -16.07
C GLU A 141 -22.77 8.54 -16.24
N THR A 142 -23.74 8.61 -15.33
CA THR A 142 -24.98 7.82 -15.40
C THR A 142 -25.79 8.16 -16.66
N ARG A 143 -25.92 9.46 -17.00
CA ARG A 143 -26.60 9.89 -18.22
C ARG A 143 -25.94 9.31 -19.47
N GLU A 144 -24.61 9.39 -19.53
CA GLU A 144 -23.84 9.00 -20.71
C GLU A 144 -23.82 7.49 -20.94
N HIS A 145 -23.74 6.69 -19.87
CA HIS A 145 -23.59 5.24 -19.99
C HIS A 145 -24.91 4.48 -20.01
N GLU A 146 -25.94 4.97 -19.30
CA GLU A 146 -27.17 4.22 -19.08
C GLU A 146 -28.38 4.78 -19.84
N GLY A 147 -28.29 5.99 -20.42
CA GLY A 147 -29.41 6.59 -21.17
C GLY A 147 -30.69 6.77 -20.36
N LEU A 148 -30.56 6.92 -19.03
CA LEU A 148 -31.67 7.00 -18.09
C LEU A 148 -32.43 8.33 -18.20
N THR A 149 -33.68 8.32 -17.75
CA THR A 149 -34.47 9.54 -17.54
C THR A 149 -33.90 10.34 -16.37
N HIS A 150 -34.22 11.65 -16.29
CA HIS A 150 -33.78 12.48 -15.17
C HIS A 150 -34.26 11.94 -13.81
N GLU A 151 -35.48 11.39 -13.73
CA GLU A 151 -35.97 10.75 -12.50
C GLU A 151 -35.13 9.52 -12.11
N ALA A 152 -34.83 8.65 -13.08
CA ALA A 152 -34.03 7.46 -12.82
C ALA A 152 -32.59 7.79 -12.44
N ILE A 153 -32.01 8.89 -12.95
CA ILE A 153 -30.69 9.38 -12.52
C ILE A 153 -30.77 9.88 -11.07
N ARG A 154 -31.81 10.66 -10.71
CA ARG A 154 -32.03 11.09 -9.32
C ARG A 154 -32.11 9.89 -8.37
N GLU A 155 -32.96 8.91 -8.69
CA GLU A 155 -33.10 7.70 -7.89
C GLU A 155 -31.78 6.93 -7.77
N ARG A 156 -31.00 6.84 -8.85
CA ARG A 156 -29.69 6.17 -8.83
C ARG A 156 -28.71 6.87 -7.89
N LEU A 157 -28.62 8.20 -7.93
CA LEU A 157 -27.71 8.95 -7.04
C LEU A 157 -28.08 8.74 -5.57
N LEU A 158 -29.37 8.76 -5.23
CA LEU A 158 -29.84 8.46 -3.87
C LEU A 158 -29.50 7.03 -3.45
N GLN A 159 -29.67 6.04 -4.33
CA GLN A 159 -29.30 4.64 -4.05
C GLN A 159 -27.79 4.46 -3.83
N ARG A 160 -26.98 5.23 -4.55
CA ARG A 160 -25.52 5.30 -4.37
C ARG A 160 -25.11 5.99 -3.06
N GLY A 161 -26.05 6.60 -2.33
CA GLY A 161 -25.77 7.21 -1.03
C GLY A 161 -25.34 8.68 -1.10
N PHE A 162 -25.56 9.37 -2.23
CA PHE A 162 -25.52 10.83 -2.24
C PHE A 162 -26.66 11.41 -1.42
N THR A 163 -26.43 12.54 -0.77
CA THR A 163 -27.50 13.22 -0.02
C THR A 163 -28.56 13.80 -0.98
N PRO A 164 -29.79 14.05 -0.50
CA PRO A 164 -30.80 14.74 -1.31
C PRO A 164 -30.33 16.10 -1.84
N GLU A 165 -29.57 16.86 -1.05
CA GLU A 165 -29.04 18.16 -1.45
C GLU A 165 -28.00 18.04 -2.58
N GLU A 166 -27.04 17.10 -2.45
CA GLU A 166 -26.06 16.82 -3.51
C GLU A 166 -26.72 16.33 -4.79
N THR A 167 -27.75 15.49 -4.64
CA THR A 167 -28.52 14.95 -5.77
C THR A 167 -29.25 16.07 -6.51
N GLU A 168 -30.04 16.90 -5.83
CA GLU A 168 -30.74 18.00 -6.48
C GLU A 168 -29.78 19.03 -7.07
N GLY A 169 -28.68 19.32 -6.37
CA GLY A 169 -27.59 20.15 -6.89
C GLY A 169 -27.04 19.59 -8.21
N ALA A 170 -26.66 18.31 -8.25
CA ALA A 170 -26.19 17.64 -9.45
C ALA A 170 -27.22 17.68 -10.59
N MET A 171 -28.47 17.31 -10.30
CA MET A 171 -29.56 17.26 -11.29
C MET A 171 -29.89 18.63 -11.90
N SER A 172 -29.68 19.73 -11.16
CA SER A 172 -29.89 21.09 -11.69
C SER A 172 -28.90 21.48 -12.81
N HIS A 173 -27.81 20.73 -12.96
CA HIS A 173 -26.76 20.94 -13.95
C HIS A 173 -26.72 19.87 -15.05
N LEU A 174 -27.70 18.94 -15.09
CA LEU A 174 -27.86 17.94 -16.16
C LEU A 174 -28.73 18.42 -17.31
#